data_AF-A0A7K1GP50-F1
#
_entry.id   AF-A0A7K1GP50-F1
#
_cell.length_a   1.000
_cell.length_b   1.000
_cell.length_c   1.000
_cell.angle_alpha   90.00
_cell.angle_beta   90.00
_cell.angle_gamma   90.00
#
_symmetry.space_group_name_H-M   'P 1'
#
loop_
_entity.id
_entity.type
_entity.pdbx_description
1 polymer ?
#
loop_
_entity_poly.entity_id
_entity_poly.type
_entity_poly.pdbx_seq_one_letter_code
_entity_poly.pdbx_strand_id
1 'polypeptide(L)'
;MKVDLNKVFYGEDAAEKLKQFKEGMLDIEKKNLDYFDNRSSKNDIEKKDRLHNHYLMTVNTRGITFGFINNSDLDEEIKTSCFKLFNSIFNSIN
;
A
#
# COMPACT_ATOMS: atom_id res chain seq x y z
N MET A 1 -1.95 -21.66 -15.77
CA MET A 1 -1.51 -21.35 -14.40
C MET A 1 -0.87 -19.97 -14.43
N LYS A 2 -1.43 -18.95 -13.78
CA LYS A 2 -0.77 -17.63 -13.69
C LYS A 2 0.42 -17.78 -12.74
N VAL A 3 1.63 -17.52 -13.23
CA VAL A 3 2.83 -17.52 -12.41
C VAL A 3 2.76 -16.31 -11.47
N ASP A 4 2.89 -16.54 -10.16
CA ASP A 4 3.03 -15.46 -9.19
C ASP A 4 4.46 -14.92 -9.26
N LEU A 5 4.62 -13.81 -9.97
CA LEU A 5 5.92 -13.17 -10.17
C LEU A 5 6.56 -12.77 -8.84
N ASN A 6 5.78 -12.43 -7.81
CA ASN A 6 6.37 -12.07 -6.52
C ASN A 6 7.04 -13.29 -5.86
N LYS A 7 6.45 -14.48 -5.98
CA LYS A 7 7.07 -15.71 -5.51
C LYS A 7 8.37 -16.01 -6.26
N VAL A 8 8.37 -15.79 -7.57
CA VAL A 8 9.54 -16.01 -8.43
C VAL A 8 10.68 -15.04 -8.10
N PHE A 9 10.37 -13.76 -7.90
CA PHE A 9 11.40 -12.72 -7.70
C PHE A 9 11.84 -12.53 -6.25
N TYR A 10 10.94 -12.77 -5.28
CA TYR A 10 11.16 -12.40 -3.88
C TYR A 10 10.99 -13.57 -2.89
N GLY A 11 10.61 -14.76 -3.37
CA GLY A 11 10.33 -15.92 -2.52
C GLY A 11 8.93 -15.92 -1.91
N GLU A 12 8.54 -17.05 -1.30
CA GLU A 12 7.17 -17.26 -0.83
C GLU A 12 6.78 -16.36 0.34
N ASP A 13 7.66 -16.20 1.34
CA ASP A 13 7.39 -15.36 2.53
C ASP A 13 7.14 -13.90 2.14
N ALA A 14 8.00 -13.32 1.30
CA ALA A 14 7.84 -11.96 0.83
C ALA A 14 6.57 -11.80 -0.02
N ALA A 15 6.26 -12.77 -0.88
CA ALA A 15 5.05 -12.74 -1.69
C ALA A 15 3.77 -12.77 -0.84
N GLU A 16 3.72 -13.58 0.21
CA GLU A 16 2.56 -13.65 1.10
C GLU A 16 2.41 -12.35 1.92
N LYS A 17 3.51 -11.81 2.47
CA LYS A 17 3.48 -10.52 3.17
C LYS A 17 3.04 -9.37 2.26
N LEU A 18 3.50 -9.36 1.01
CA LEU A 18 3.06 -8.38 0.00
C LEU A 18 1.56 -8.51 -0.32
N LYS A 19 1.05 -9.74 -0.36
CA LYS A 19 -0.38 -9.99 -0.55
C LYS A 19 -1.20 -9.49 0.65
N GLN A 20 -0.80 -9.85 1.87
CA GLN A 20 -1.44 -9.36 3.11
C GLN A 20 -1.43 -7.84 3.19
N PHE A 21 -0.31 -7.21 2.81
CA PHE A 21 -0.21 -5.75 2.78
C PHE A 21 -1.18 -5.14 1.77
N LYS A 22 -1.28 -5.68 0.54
CA LYS A 22 -2.23 -5.20 -0.47
C LYS A 22 -3.68 -5.32 -0.01
N GLU A 23 -4.05 -6.45 0.60
CA GLU A 23 -5.39 -6.67 1.14
C GLU A 23 -5.69 -5.67 2.27
N GLY A 24 -4.77 -5.47 3.20
CA GLY A 24 -4.93 -4.49 4.28
C GLY A 24 -5.03 -3.04 3.78
N MET A 25 -4.29 -2.66 2.74
CA MET A 25 -4.38 -1.33 2.13
C MET A 25 -5.76 -1.11 1.49
N LEU A 26 -6.32 -2.13 0.82
CA LEU A 26 -7.68 -2.06 0.28
C LEU A 26 -8.72 -1.87 1.40
N ASP A 27 -8.53 -2.51 2.55
CA ASP A 27 -9.45 -2.36 3.68
C ASP A 27 -9.33 -0.98 4.36
N ILE A 28 -8.13 -0.39 4.39
CA ILE A 28 -7.96 1.01 4.80
C ILE A 28 -8.70 1.94 3.82
N GLU A 29 -8.56 1.73 2.51
CA GLU A 29 -9.28 2.53 1.51
C GLU A 29 -10.81 2.40 1.69
N LYS A 30 -11.31 1.18 1.86
CA LYS A 30 -12.75 0.91 2.08
C LYS A 30 -13.30 1.64 3.31
N LYS A 31 -12.55 1.67 4.41
CA LYS A 31 -12.94 2.38 5.64
C LYS A 31 -12.98 3.90 5.47
N ASN A 32 -12.33 4.41 4.43
CA ASN A 32 -12.22 5.83 4.12
C ASN A 32 -12.85 6.16 2.76
N LEU A 33 -13.82 5.38 2.27
CA LEU A 33 -14.41 5.59 0.94
C LEU A 33 -15.00 6.99 0.78
N ASP A 34 -15.72 7.49 1.78
CA ASP A 34 -16.28 8.84 1.74
C ASP A 34 -15.21 9.92 1.56
N TYR A 35 -14.02 9.73 2.14
CA TYR A 35 -12.89 10.63 1.95
C TYR A 35 -12.40 10.62 0.50
N PHE A 36 -12.22 9.43 -0.08
CA PHE A 36 -11.72 9.27 -1.44
C PHE A 36 -12.74 9.66 -2.52
N ASP A 37 -14.02 9.32 -2.32
CA ASP A 37 -15.09 9.60 -3.27
C ASP A 37 -15.44 11.09 -3.34
N ASN A 38 -15.13 11.87 -2.30
CA ASN A 38 -15.25 13.33 -2.30
C ASN A 38 -14.03 14.06 -2.88
N ARG A 39 -12.96 13.33 -3.22
CA ARG A 39 -11.74 13.89 -3.80
C ARG A 39 -11.66 13.61 -5.30
N SER A 40 -11.18 14.60 -6.04
CA SER A 40 -10.81 14.40 -7.44
C SER A 40 -9.44 13.76 -7.50
N SER A 41 -9.25 12.80 -8.42
CA SER A 41 -7.92 12.23 -8.61
C SER A 41 -6.94 13.30 -9.06
N LYS A 42 -5.69 13.17 -8.62
CA LYS A 42 -4.56 13.97 -9.14
C LYS A 42 -3.97 13.40 -10.43
N ASN A 43 -4.37 12.18 -10.81
CA ASN A 43 -3.98 11.58 -12.08
C ASN A 43 -5.16 11.66 -13.08
N ASP A 44 -4.85 11.78 -14.36
CA ASP A 44 -5.86 11.87 -15.43
C ASP A 44 -6.53 10.51 -15.75
N ILE A 45 -6.15 9.45 -15.04
CA ILE A 45 -6.60 8.07 -15.32
C ILE A 45 -7.89 7.78 -14.55
N GLU A 46 -7.95 8.16 -13.28
CA GLU A 46 -9.06 7.85 -12.40
C GLU A 46 -9.96 9.08 -12.18
N LYS A 47 -11.28 8.88 -12.13
CA LYS A 47 -12.22 9.98 -11.83
C LYS A 47 -12.17 10.43 -10.37
N LYS A 48 -11.77 9.53 -9.47
CA LYS A 48 -11.76 9.72 -8.02
C LYS A 48 -10.38 9.39 -7.50
N ASP A 49 -9.98 10.10 -6.46
CA ASP A 49 -8.72 9.83 -5.79
C ASP A 49 -8.77 8.46 -5.12
N ARG A 50 -7.62 7.78 -5.01
CA ARG A 50 -7.51 6.42 -4.46
C ARG A 50 -6.21 6.26 -3.71
N LEU A 51 -6.17 5.38 -2.72
CA LEU A 51 -5.02 5.25 -1.82
C LEU A 51 -3.74 4.89 -2.58
N HIS A 52 -3.85 4.06 -3.62
CA HIS A 52 -2.70 3.64 -4.44
C HIS A 52 -2.04 4.79 -5.23
N ASN A 53 -2.69 5.95 -5.33
CA ASN A 53 -2.12 7.16 -5.94
C ASN A 53 -1.19 7.93 -5.00
N HIS A 54 -1.10 7.55 -3.72
CA HIS A 54 -0.41 8.33 -2.69
C HIS A 54 0.86 7.68 -2.15
N TYR A 55 1.10 6.40 -2.42
CA TYR A 55 2.21 5.67 -1.82
C TYR A 55 3.07 4.96 -2.85
N LEU A 56 4.28 4.64 -2.42
CA LEU A 56 5.22 3.82 -3.15
C LEU A 56 5.77 2.73 -2.23
N MET A 57 6.01 1.57 -2.83
CA MET A 57 6.64 0.44 -2.15
C MET A 57 7.83 0.01 -3.00
N THR A 58 8.99 -0.09 -2.37
CA THR A 58 10.22 -0.52 -3.04
C THR A 58 10.67 -1.84 -2.45
N VAL A 59 10.96 -2.81 -3.31
CA VAL A 59 11.52 -4.10 -2.93
C VAL A 59 12.94 -4.17 -3.47
N ASN A 60 13.93 -4.34 -2.60
CA ASN A 60 15.34 -4.48 -3.00
C ASN A 60 16.07 -5.47 -2.08
N THR A 61 17.38 -5.64 -2.30
CA THR A 61 18.22 -6.59 -1.52
C THR A 61 18.32 -6.27 -0.03
N ARG A 62 17.95 -5.05 0.40
CA ARG A 62 17.92 -4.63 1.81
C ARG A 62 16.55 -4.84 2.46
N GLY A 63 15.55 -5.31 1.71
CA GLY A 63 14.20 -5.56 2.19
C GLY A 63 13.14 -4.78 1.42
N ILE A 64 11.98 -4.65 2.06
CA ILE A 64 10.81 -3.92 1.54
C ILE A 64 10.72 -2.60 2.29
N THR A 65 10.54 -1.51 1.57
CA THR A 65 10.28 -0.19 2.14
C THR A 65 8.95 0.35 1.64
N PHE A 66 8.29 1.12 2.50
CA PHE A 66 7.03 1.79 2.21
C PHE A 66 7.14 3.27 2.54
N GLY A 67 6.56 4.11 1.69
CA GLY A 67 6.52 5.55 1.89
C GLY A 67 5.44 6.22 1.07
N PHE A 68 5.18 7.49 1.37
CA PHE A 68 4.25 8.31 0.60
C PHE A 68 4.99 9.10 -0.47
N ILE A 69 4.31 9.34 -1.60
CA ILE A 69 4.82 10.18 -2.68
C ILE A 69 4.98 11.61 -2.16
N ASN A 70 6.01 12.32 -2.66
CA ASN A 70 6.24 13.72 -2.32
C ASN A 70 4.97 14.54 -2.62
N ASN A 71 4.56 15.40 -1.68
CA ASN A 71 3.32 16.19 -1.73
C ASN A 71 2.03 15.37 -1.64
N SER A 72 2.07 14.16 -1.09
CA SER A 72 0.86 13.44 -0.69
C SER A 72 0.14 14.24 0.40
N ASP A 73 -1.04 14.73 0.05
CA ASP A 73 -2.01 15.42 0.89
C ASP A 73 -3.06 14.44 1.46
N LEU A 74 -2.67 13.17 1.55
CA LEU A 74 -3.46 12.17 2.25
C LEU A 74 -3.54 12.57 3.73
N ASP A 75 -4.70 12.32 4.33
CA ASP A 75 -4.93 12.59 5.74
C ASP A 75 -3.93 11.82 6.62
N GLU A 76 -3.43 12.46 7.67
CA GLU A 76 -2.41 11.89 8.55
C GLU A 76 -2.89 10.65 9.31
N GLU A 77 -4.19 10.51 9.60
CA GLU A 77 -4.76 9.31 10.20
C GLU A 77 -4.73 8.13 9.24
N ILE A 78 -5.02 8.37 7.97
CA ILE A 78 -4.92 7.35 6.92
C ILE A 78 -3.45 6.96 6.72
N LYS A 79 -2.53 7.94 6.66
CA LYS A 79 -1.08 7.68 6.57
C LYS A 79 -0.59 6.83 7.74
N THR A 80 -0.99 7.19 8.96
CA THR A 80 -0.66 6.46 10.19
C THR A 80 -1.18 5.03 10.14
N SER A 81 -2.40 4.82 9.66
CA SER A 81 -3.00 3.49 9.51
C SER A 81 -2.19 2.61 8.54
N CYS A 82 -1.74 3.18 7.42
CA CYS A 82 -0.90 2.46 6.46
C CYS A 82 0.47 2.10 7.05
N PHE A 83 1.12 3.02 7.76
CA PHE A 83 2.40 2.72 8.43
C PHE A 83 2.25 1.66 9.53
N LYS A 84 1.18 1.71 10.31
CA LYS A 84 0.88 0.66 11.31
C LYS A 84 0.71 -0.70 10.65
N LEU A 85 -0.07 -0.77 9.57
CA LEU A 85 -0.24 -1.99 8.80
C LEU A 85 1.10 -2.52 8.28
N PHE A 86 1.89 -1.66 7.63
CA PHE A 86 3.21 -2.02 7.11
C PHE A 86 4.11 -2.58 8.23
N ASN A 87 4.23 -1.87 9.34
CA ASN A 87 5.06 -2.28 10.46
C ASN A 87 4.59 -3.60 11.08
N SER A 88 3.27 -3.85 11.15
CA SER A 88 2.75 -5.12 11.68
C SER A 88 3.06 -6.34 10.82
N ILE A 89 3.32 -6.15 9.52
CA ILE A 89 3.57 -7.25 8.58
C ILE A 89 5.07 -7.47 8.37
N PHE A 90 5.83 -6.38 8.23
CA PHE A 90 7.23 -6.44 7.83
C PHE A 90 8.22 -6.19 8.96
N ASN A 91 7.80 -5.49 10.02
CA ASN A 91 8.65 -5.10 11.14
C ASN A 91 8.17 -5.69 12.48
N SER A 92 7.20 -6.61 12.46
CA SER A 92 6.80 -7.33 13.67
C SER A 92 7.98 -8.16 14.13
N ILE A 93 8.59 -7.77 15.26
CA ILE A 93 9.55 -8.61 15.97
C ILE A 93 8.73 -9.78 16.53
N ASN A 94 8.99 -11.00 16.04
CA ASN A 94 8.60 -12.22 16.74
C ASN A 94 9.49 -12.41 17.97
#